data_AF-A0A3L7MVT1-F1
#
_entry.id   AF-A0A3L7MVT1-F1
#
_cell.length_a   1.000
_cell.length_b   1.000
_cell.length_c   1.000
_cell.angle_alpha   90.00
_cell.angle_beta   90.00
_cell.angle_gamma   90.00
#
_symmetry.space_group_name_H-M   'P 1'
#
loop_
_entity.id
_entity.type
_entity.pdbx_description
1 polymer ?
#
loop_
_entity_poly.entity_id
_entity_poly.type
_entity_poly.pdbx_seq_one_letter_code
_entity_poly.pdbx_strand_id
1 'polypeptide(L)'
;SGLGAVDERIILDERNDAVIERLRALLAQTDAPKSVAIFYGAAHMGDFESTLREEFALEPAETHWFRAMAAEEWSAGKIDARIKKLQADREAMTTADPAGAYPACERVDTRIAELQERRARIQPSG
;
A
#
# COMPACT_ATOMS: atom_id res chain seq x y z
N SER A 1 26.95 17.22 -8.64
CA SER A 1 25.90 16.24 -8.30
C SER A 1 25.54 16.46 -6.84
N GLY A 2 24.42 17.06 -6.41
CA GLY A 2 23.13 17.28 -7.04
C GLY A 2 22.07 16.40 -6.35
N LEU A 3 21.44 16.93 -5.29
CA LEU A 3 20.18 16.46 -4.68
C LEU A 3 20.13 15.03 -4.10
N GLY A 4 21.10 14.63 -3.27
CA GLY A 4 21.14 13.27 -2.68
C GLY A 4 20.72 13.14 -1.21
N ALA A 5 20.46 14.24 -0.51
CA ALA A 5 20.17 14.23 0.93
C ALA A 5 19.33 15.46 1.32
N VAL A 6 18.20 15.67 0.65
CA VAL A 6 17.11 16.37 1.36
C VAL A 6 16.70 15.43 2.47
N ASP A 7 17.17 15.79 3.66
CA ASP A 7 17.01 15.11 4.92
C ASP A 7 15.54 14.67 5.09
N GLU A 8 15.28 13.37 5.01
CA GLU A 8 13.92 12.82 5.17
C GLU A 8 13.31 13.31 6.48
N ARG A 9 14.14 13.59 7.51
CA ARG A 9 13.73 14.19 8.80
C ARG A 9 13.15 15.59 8.65
N ILE A 10 13.69 16.43 7.79
CA ILE A 10 13.21 17.82 7.60
C ILE A 10 11.80 17.85 6.99
N ILE A 11 11.48 16.92 6.10
CA ILE A 11 10.12 16.85 5.51
C ILE A 11 9.13 16.12 6.45
N LEU A 12 9.62 15.26 7.35
CA LEU A 12 8.81 14.48 8.27
C LEU A 12 8.39 15.28 9.50
N ASP A 13 9.35 15.92 10.15
CA ASP A 13 9.19 16.54 11.46
C ASP A 13 8.37 17.85 11.34
N GLU A 14 8.64 18.67 10.30
CA GLU A 14 7.92 19.93 10.05
C GLU A 14 6.40 19.75 9.84
N ARG A 15 5.97 18.58 9.35
CA ARG A 15 4.55 18.32 9.07
C ARG A 15 3.76 17.95 10.32
N ASN A 16 4.38 17.30 11.31
CA ASN A 16 3.74 17.01 12.58
C ASN A 16 3.55 18.30 13.39
N ASP A 17 4.54 19.19 13.39
CA ASP A 17 4.47 20.47 14.09
C ASP A 17 3.26 21.30 13.64
N ALA A 18 3.00 21.38 12.33
CA ALA A 18 1.84 22.11 11.80
C ALA A 18 0.50 21.56 12.33
N VAL A 19 0.38 20.25 12.51
CA VAL A 19 -0.82 19.60 13.07
C VAL A 19 -0.96 19.91 14.56
N ILE A 20 0.13 19.83 15.31
CA ILE A 20 0.17 20.12 16.75
C ILE A 20 -0.15 21.59 17.03
N GLU A 21 0.46 22.52 16.29
CA GLU A 21 0.15 23.94 16.39
C GLU A 21 -1.33 24.22 16.07
N ARG A 22 -1.87 23.56 15.05
CA ARG A 22 -3.29 23.69 14.71
C ARG A 22 -4.19 23.14 15.81
N LEU A 23 -3.85 22.01 16.40
CA LEU A 23 -4.58 21.42 17.51
C LEU A 23 -4.56 22.35 18.73
N ARG A 24 -3.39 22.91 19.07
CA ARG A 24 -3.24 23.88 20.17
C ARG A 24 -4.12 25.12 19.95
N ALA A 25 -4.07 25.70 18.75
CA ALA A 25 -4.90 26.85 18.40
C ALA A 25 -6.40 26.53 18.39
N LEU A 26 -6.78 25.27 18.12
CA LEU A 26 -8.18 24.83 18.13
C LEU A 26 -8.71 24.68 19.57
N LEU A 27 -7.92 24.06 20.45
CA LEU A 27 -8.29 23.81 21.85
C LEU A 27 -8.23 25.07 22.73
N ALA A 28 -7.47 26.09 22.33
CA ALA A 28 -7.39 27.37 23.03
C ALA A 28 -8.60 28.30 22.76
N GLN A 29 -9.51 27.95 21.84
CA GLN A 29 -10.68 28.76 21.52
C GLN A 29 -11.72 28.73 22.65
N THR A 30 -12.43 29.84 22.85
CA THR A 30 -13.49 29.95 23.87
C THR A 30 -14.64 28.97 23.62
N ASP A 31 -14.90 28.64 22.36
CA ASP A 31 -15.87 27.63 21.92
C ASP A 31 -15.14 26.44 21.26
N ALA A 32 -14.17 25.87 21.98
CA ALA A 32 -13.40 24.74 21.50
C ALA A 32 -14.30 23.51 21.22
N PRO A 33 -14.07 22.77 20.12
CA PRO A 33 -14.87 21.61 19.80
C PRO A 33 -14.66 20.49 20.81
N LYS A 34 -15.74 19.78 21.15
CA LYS A 34 -15.70 18.63 22.07
C LYS A 34 -15.00 17.39 21.51
N SER A 35 -14.76 17.36 20.20
CA SER A 35 -14.16 16.21 19.52
C SER A 35 -13.37 16.67 18.30
N VAL A 36 -12.17 16.12 18.14
CA VAL A 36 -11.25 16.44 17.04
C VAL A 36 -10.82 15.13 16.39
N ALA A 37 -10.98 15.02 15.08
CA ALA A 37 -10.48 13.90 14.29
C ALA A 37 -9.21 14.33 13.57
N ILE A 38 -8.13 13.55 13.71
CA ILE A 38 -6.83 13.82 13.10
C ILE A 38 -6.47 12.65 12.18
N PHE A 39 -6.24 12.94 10.90
CA PHE A 39 -5.83 11.96 9.91
C PHE A 39 -4.32 12.07 9.67
N TYR A 40 -3.58 11.00 9.93
CA TYR A 40 -2.13 10.96 9.76
C TYR A 40 -1.66 9.63 9.17
N GLY A 41 -0.49 9.62 8.56
CA GLY A 41 0.13 8.41 7.99
C GLY A 41 0.77 7.54 9.08
N ALA A 42 0.67 6.22 8.95
CA ALA A 42 1.10 5.26 9.98
C ALA A 42 2.56 5.40 10.44
N ALA A 43 3.45 5.92 9.57
CA ALA A 43 4.85 6.15 9.91
C ALA A 43 5.08 7.18 11.04
N HIS A 44 4.06 7.97 11.41
CA HIS A 44 4.17 9.08 12.38
C HIS A 44 3.46 8.82 13.71
N MET A 45 2.90 7.62 13.93
CA MET A 45 2.04 7.33 15.09
C MET A 45 2.78 7.45 16.43
N GLY A 46 4.03 7.00 16.51
CA GLY A 46 4.79 6.95 17.77
C GLY A 46 5.10 8.33 18.34
N ASP A 47 5.62 9.23 17.51
CA ASP A 47 5.94 10.60 17.94
C ASP A 47 4.66 11.36 18.26
N PHE A 48 3.62 11.18 17.43
CA PHE A 48 2.35 11.86 17.62
C PHE A 48 1.64 11.47 18.93
N GLU A 49 1.62 10.17 19.27
CA GLU A 49 1.07 9.72 20.57
C GLU A 49 1.82 10.34 21.74
N SER A 50 3.15 10.37 21.67
CA SER A 50 4.00 10.94 22.72
C SER A 50 3.68 12.42 22.94
N THR A 51 3.59 13.21 21.86
CA THR A 51 3.21 14.63 21.94
C THR A 51 1.82 14.85 22.53
N LEU A 52 0.81 14.05 22.13
CA LEU A 52 -0.54 14.18 22.68
C LEU A 52 -0.60 13.94 24.20
N ARG A 53 0.21 13.01 24.70
CA ARG A 53 0.30 12.71 26.13
C ARG A 53 1.05 13.81 26.88
N GLU A 54 2.22 14.20 26.39
CA GLU A 54 3.12 15.12 27.09
C GLU A 54 2.61 16.57 27.07
N GLU A 55 2.10 17.04 25.94
CA GLU A 55 1.69 18.44 25.78
C GLU A 55 0.22 18.71 26.09
N PHE A 56 -0.66 17.72 25.88
CA PHE A 56 -2.11 17.90 26.02
C PHE A 56 -2.72 17.07 27.15
N ALA A 57 -1.92 16.27 27.86
CA ALA A 57 -2.37 15.35 28.92
C ALA A 57 -3.52 14.43 28.45
N LEU A 58 -3.50 14.03 27.17
CA LEU A 58 -4.48 13.12 26.60
C LEU A 58 -4.05 11.67 26.81
N GLU A 59 -5.04 10.79 27.00
CA GLU A 59 -4.84 9.36 27.21
C GLU A 59 -5.64 8.56 26.15
N PRO A 60 -5.07 7.49 25.55
CA PRO A 60 -5.81 6.62 24.66
C PRO A 60 -6.99 5.96 25.38
N ALA A 61 -8.19 6.15 24.84
CA ALA A 61 -9.40 5.54 25.35
C ALA A 61 -9.70 4.21 24.64
N GLU A 62 -9.66 4.20 23.30
CA GLU A 62 -9.99 3.05 22.47
C GLU A 62 -9.17 3.03 21.18
N THR A 63 -8.84 1.83 20.70
CA THR A 63 -8.16 1.62 19.41
C THR A 63 -9.00 0.71 18.53
N HIS A 64 -9.34 1.19 17.33
CA HIS A 64 -10.12 0.45 16.35
C HIS A 64 -9.29 0.16 15.11
N TRP A 65 -9.10 -1.13 14.80
CA TRP A 65 -8.44 -1.56 13.57
C TRP A 65 -9.47 -1.94 12.51
N PHE A 66 -9.52 -1.15 11.44
CA PHE A 66 -10.38 -1.44 10.30
C PHE A 66 -9.57 -2.12 9.19
N ARG A 67 -10.14 -3.17 8.59
CA ARG A 67 -9.57 -3.77 7.39
C ARG A 67 -9.69 -2.77 6.24
N ALA A 68 -8.57 -2.17 5.83
CA ALA A 68 -8.54 -1.20 4.73
C ALA A 68 -8.94 -1.84 3.40
N MET A 69 -8.34 -2.99 3.08
CA MET A 69 -8.64 -3.76 1.89
C MET A 69 -8.33 -5.23 2.11
N ALA A 70 -9.06 -6.11 1.43
CA ALA A 70 -8.70 -7.52 1.31
C ALA A 70 -8.12 -7.73 -0.09
N ALA A 71 -6.92 -8.32 -0.18
CA ALA A 71 -6.51 -8.92 -1.43
C ALA A 71 -7.20 -10.28 -1.52
N GLU A 72 -8.01 -10.49 -2.55
CA GLU A 72 -8.55 -11.81 -2.82
C GLU A 72 -7.38 -12.77 -3.09
N GLU A 73 -7.36 -13.91 -2.40
CA GLU A 73 -6.35 -14.92 -2.65
C GLU A 73 -6.50 -15.45 -4.09
N TRP A 74 -5.39 -15.80 -4.71
CA TRP A 74 -5.40 -16.40 -6.04
C TRP A 74 -6.11 -17.75 -5.97
N SER A 75 -7.36 -17.81 -6.43
CA SER A 75 -8.07 -19.08 -6.57
C SER A 75 -7.55 -19.84 -7.80
N ALA A 76 -7.69 -21.16 -7.78
CA ALA A 76 -7.47 -22.03 -8.92
C ALA A 76 -8.05 -21.44 -10.23
N GLY A 77 -9.34 -21.07 -10.21
CA GLY A 77 -10.02 -20.50 -11.37
C GLY A 77 -9.46 -19.15 -11.84
N LYS A 78 -9.03 -18.27 -10.93
CA LYS A 78 -8.41 -16.98 -11.29
C LYS A 78 -7.02 -17.17 -11.91
N ILE A 79 -6.25 -18.13 -11.41
CA ILE A 79 -4.96 -18.50 -12.01
C ILE A 79 -5.19 -19.08 -13.41
N ASP A 80 -6.14 -20.01 -13.56
CA ASP A 80 -6.45 -20.65 -14.84
C ASP A 80 -6.90 -19.61 -15.89
N ALA A 81 -7.78 -18.68 -15.50
CA ALA A 81 -8.21 -17.58 -16.37
C ALA A 81 -7.03 -16.68 -16.78
N ARG A 82 -6.10 -16.40 -15.87
CA ARG A 82 -4.92 -15.57 -16.18
C ARG A 82 -3.94 -16.28 -17.11
N ILE A 83 -3.70 -17.58 -16.90
CA ILE A 83 -2.87 -18.42 -17.80
C ILE A 83 -3.47 -18.40 -19.20
N LYS A 84 -4.79 -18.65 -19.33
CA LYS A 84 -5.48 -18.64 -20.62
C LYS A 84 -5.32 -17.32 -21.36
N LYS A 85 -5.44 -16.19 -20.64
CA LYS A 85 -5.22 -14.87 -21.24
C LYS A 85 -3.79 -14.69 -21.73
N LEU A 86 -2.80 -15.07 -20.94
CA LEU A 86 -1.39 -14.95 -21.33
C LEU A 86 -1.04 -15.84 -22.53
N GLN A 87 -1.62 -17.03 -22.62
CA GLN A 87 -1.46 -17.91 -23.78
C GLN A 87 -2.03 -17.29 -25.06
N ALA A 88 -3.22 -16.67 -24.98
CA ALA A 88 -3.81 -15.95 -26.11
C ALA A 88 -2.95 -14.73 -26.52
N ASP A 89 -2.47 -13.95 -25.54
CA ASP A 89 -1.57 -12.82 -25.79
C ASP A 89 -0.27 -13.30 -26.48
N ARG A 90 0.29 -14.43 -26.04
CA ARG A 90 1.49 -15.05 -26.62
C ARG A 90 1.28 -15.52 -28.06
N GLU A 91 0.14 -16.15 -28.35
CA GLU A 91 -0.22 -16.59 -29.69
C GLU A 91 -0.36 -15.39 -30.65
N ALA A 92 -1.04 -14.33 -30.19
CA ALA A 92 -1.17 -13.09 -30.95
C ALA A 92 0.19 -12.43 -31.24
N MET A 93 1.10 -12.39 -30.25
CA MET A 93 2.47 -11.88 -30.43
C MET A 93 3.25 -12.65 -31.49
N THR A 94 3.14 -13.99 -31.50
CA THR A 94 3.84 -14.85 -32.46
C THR A 94 3.27 -14.74 -33.87
N THR A 95 1.96 -14.51 -33.98
CA THR A 95 1.32 -14.27 -35.27
C THR A 95 1.78 -12.93 -35.87
N ALA A 96 1.99 -11.92 -35.03
CA ALA A 96 2.51 -10.61 -35.45
C ALA A 96 4.02 -10.61 -35.73
N ASP A 97 4.80 -11.46 -35.06
CA ASP A 97 6.24 -11.65 -35.26
C ASP A 97 6.62 -13.14 -35.26
N PRO A 98 6.55 -13.81 -36.43
CA PRO A 98 6.78 -15.26 -36.55
C PRO A 98 8.20 -15.70 -36.21
N ALA A 99 9.17 -14.78 -36.30
CA ALA A 99 10.56 -15.07 -35.94
C ALA A 99 10.76 -15.13 -34.43
N GLY A 100 9.76 -14.73 -33.63
CA GLY A 100 9.85 -14.71 -32.18
C GLY A 100 10.93 -13.75 -31.66
N ALA A 101 11.34 -12.78 -32.48
CA ALA A 101 12.41 -11.84 -32.15
C ALA A 101 11.97 -10.84 -31.06
N TYR A 102 10.67 -10.77 -30.77
CA TYR A 102 10.13 -9.92 -29.72
C TYR A 102 10.53 -10.40 -28.31
N PRO A 103 11.33 -9.61 -27.55
CA PRO A 103 11.85 -10.01 -26.23
C PRO A 103 10.77 -10.12 -25.13
N ALA A 104 9.50 -9.84 -25.43
CA ALA A 104 8.42 -10.04 -24.48
C ALA A 104 7.84 -11.47 -24.48
N CYS A 105 8.09 -12.26 -25.52
CA CYS A 105 7.61 -13.64 -25.60
C CYS A 105 8.16 -14.48 -24.43
N GLU A 106 9.47 -14.42 -24.18
CA GLU A 106 10.11 -15.11 -23.05
C GLU A 106 9.55 -14.68 -21.69
N ARG A 107 9.21 -13.38 -21.53
CA ARG A 107 8.58 -12.88 -20.29
C ARG A 107 7.18 -13.45 -20.09
N VAL A 108 6.40 -13.55 -21.16
CA VAL A 108 5.06 -14.15 -21.10
C VAL A 108 5.16 -15.64 -20.80
N ASP A 109 6.10 -16.35 -21.44
CA ASP A 109 6.33 -17.78 -21.25
C ASP A 109 6.77 -18.07 -19.79
N THR A 110 7.71 -17.28 -19.26
CA THR A 110 8.13 -17.36 -17.85
C THR A 110 6.94 -17.14 -16.92
N ARG A 111 6.11 -16.13 -17.19
CA ARG A 111 4.97 -15.82 -16.34
C ARG A 111 3.88 -16.91 -16.38
N ILE A 112 3.67 -17.55 -17.53
CA ILE A 112 2.78 -18.70 -17.64
C ILE A 112 3.29 -19.85 -16.77
N ALA A 113 4.59 -20.16 -16.84
CA ALA A 113 5.19 -21.25 -16.06
C ALA A 113 5.06 -21.02 -14.55
N GLU A 114 5.35 -19.82 -14.06
CA GLU A 114 5.17 -19.44 -12.64
C GLU A 114 3.71 -19.63 -12.16
N LEU A 115 2.75 -19.25 -13.00
CA LEU A 115 1.33 -19.38 -12.67
C LEU A 115 0.88 -20.84 -12.71
N GLN A 116 1.39 -21.65 -13.62
CA GLN A 116 1.13 -23.09 -13.66
C GLN A 116 1.68 -23.79 -12.40
N GLU A 117 2.89 -23.43 -11.98
CA GLU A 117 3.47 -23.96 -10.74
C GLU A 117 2.65 -23.53 -9.52
N ARG A 118 2.23 -22.26 -9.46
CA ARG A 118 1.33 -21.76 -8.41
C ARG A 118 -0.02 -22.48 -8.43
N ARG A 119 -0.57 -22.78 -9.60
CA ARG A 119 -1.81 -23.53 -9.77
C ARG A 119 -1.71 -24.94 -9.23
N ALA A 120 -0.57 -25.60 -9.46
CA ALA A 120 -0.30 -26.94 -8.97
C ALA A 120 -0.20 -26.99 -7.44
N ARG A 121 0.34 -25.94 -6.81
CA ARG A 121 0.40 -25.82 -5.34
C ARG A 121 -0.97 -25.61 -4.67
N ILE A 122 -1.95 -25.10 -5.41
CA ILE A 122 -3.32 -24.90 -4.91
C ILE A 122 -4.14 -26.14 -5.31
N GLN A 123 -3.95 -27.23 -4.59
CA GLN A 123 -4.80 -28.42 -4.68
C GLN A 123 -6.10 -28.16 -3.89
N PRO A 124 -7.26 -28.70 -4.29
CA PRO A 124 -8.50 -28.43 -3.58
C PRO A 124 -8.39 -29.04 -2.19
N SER A 125 -8.75 -28.27 -1.17
CA SER A 125 -9.13 -28.83 0.13
C SER A 125 -10.20 -29.87 -0.16
N GLY A 126 -9.85 -31.15 -0.02
CA GLY A 126 -10.82 -32.25 -0.01
C GLY A 126 -11.76 -32.13 1.16
#